data_AF-A0AAP2AKR6-F1
#
_entry.id   AF-A0AAP2AKR6-F1
#
_cell.length_a   1.000
_cell.length_b   1.000
_cell.length_c   1.000
_cell.angle_alpha   90.00
_cell.angle_beta   90.00
_cell.angle_gamma   90.00
#
_symmetry.space_group_name_H-M   'P 1'
#
loop_
_entity.id
_entity.type
_entity.pdbx_description
1 polymer ?
#
loop_
_entity_poly.entity_id
_entity_poly.type
_entity_poly.pdbx_seq_one_letter_code
_entity_poly.pdbx_strand_id
1 'polypeptide(L)' 'MPDSTSRPTMITREKGEDIRRYATATLTVGRNPDNPEEVRSDLVVDPLMPPICSLRLAHILHDIADHLEAVHGVEGC' A
#
# COMPACT_ATOMS: atom_id res chain seq x y z
N MET A 1 14.28 -8.90 16.79
CA MET A 1 13.49 -8.89 15.55
C MET A 1 12.99 -7.47 15.39
N PRO A 2 13.23 -6.78 14.26
CA PRO A 2 12.79 -5.39 14.14
C PRO A 2 11.25 -5.34 14.17
N ASP A 3 10.75 -4.41 14.97
CA ASP A 3 9.34 -4.19 15.28
C ASP A 3 8.50 -4.05 14.00
N SER A 4 7.49 -4.90 13.88
CA SER A 4 6.50 -4.92 12.80
C SER A 4 5.34 -3.96 13.05
N THR A 5 5.55 -2.93 13.85
CA THR A 5 4.48 -2.04 14.35
C THR A 5 4.55 -0.63 13.75
N SER A 6 5.34 -0.44 12.70
CA SER A 6 5.34 0.83 11.96
C SER A 6 3.98 1.00 11.30
N ARG A 7 3.13 1.83 11.90
CA ARG A 7 1.86 2.27 11.32
C ARG A 7 2.08 2.71 9.87
N PRO A 8 1.16 2.38 8.96
CA PRO A 8 1.22 2.87 7.59
C PRO A 8 1.37 4.40 7.63
N THR A 9 2.44 4.91 7.03
CA THR A 9 2.67 6.35 6.99
C THR A 9 2.12 6.88 5.66
N MET A 10 1.16 7.79 5.73
CA MET A 10 0.74 8.57 4.57
C MET A 10 1.91 9.47 4.14
N ILE A 11 2.42 9.25 2.92
CA ILE A 11 3.55 10.00 2.38
C ILE A 11 3.11 10.97 1.29
N THR A 12 3.83 12.08 1.16
CA THR A 12 3.62 13.02 0.07
C THR A 12 4.01 12.39 -1.27
N ARG A 13 3.44 12.91 -2.38
CA ARG A 13 3.75 12.45 -3.74
C ARG A 13 5.26 12.45 -4.02
N GLU A 14 5.94 13.51 -3.61
CA GLU A 14 7.38 13.71 -3.81
C GLU A 14 8.22 12.65 -3.09
N LYS A 15 7.88 12.31 -1.84
CA LYS A 15 8.51 11.19 -1.11
C LYS A 15 8.16 9.83 -1.72
N GLY A 16 6.96 9.71 -2.29
CA GLY A 16 6.48 8.47 -2.91
C GLY A 16 7.18 8.08 -4.20
N GLU A 17 7.77 9.04 -4.95
CA GLU A 17 8.53 8.72 -6.15
C GLU A 17 9.91 8.11 -5.83
N ASP A 18 10.55 8.57 -4.77
CA ASP A 18 11.83 8.02 -4.32
C ASP A 18 11.66 6.63 -3.68
N ILE A 19 10.67 6.47 -2.81
CA ILE A 19 10.38 5.18 -2.13
C ILE A 19 10.04 4.08 -3.16
N ARG A 20 9.35 4.42 -4.25
CA ARG A 20 9.00 3.45 -5.30
C ARG A 20 10.22 2.81 -5.96
N ARG A 21 11.35 3.49 -6.02
CA ARG A 21 12.60 2.94 -6.59
C ARG A 21 13.18 1.79 -5.77
N TYR A 22 12.78 1.68 -4.50
CA TYR A 22 13.28 0.69 -3.56
C TYR A 22 12.17 -0.24 -3.04
N ALA A 23 10.98 -0.18 -3.63
CA ALA A 23 9.83 -0.95 -3.18
C ALA A 23 9.86 -2.37 -3.75
N THR A 24 9.86 -3.40 -2.88
CA THR A 24 9.65 -4.79 -3.32
C THR A 24 8.25 -5.01 -3.89
N ALA A 25 7.24 -4.31 -3.35
CA ALA A 25 5.87 -4.39 -3.82
C ALA A 25 5.21 -3.00 -3.79
N THR A 26 4.38 -2.72 -4.79
CA THR A 26 3.62 -1.48 -4.92
C THR A 26 2.13 -1.81 -5.03
N LEU A 27 1.33 -1.30 -4.08
CA LEU A 27 -0.12 -1.29 -4.17
C LEU A 27 -0.57 0.04 -4.79
N THR A 28 -1.34 -0.03 -5.87
CA THR A 28 -2.01 1.12 -6.47
C THR A 28 -3.52 0.94 -6.36
N VAL A 29 -4.22 1.95 -5.85
CA VAL A 29 -5.69 2.01 -5.79
C VAL A 29 -6.12 3.29 -6.50
N GLY A 30 -7.07 3.19 -7.41
CA GLY A 30 -7.54 4.33 -8.19
C GLY A 30 -8.74 4.00 -9.06
N ARG A 31 -9.16 4.97 -9.87
CA ARG A 31 -10.22 4.74 -10.86
C ARG A 31 -9.69 3.90 -12.02
N ASN A 32 -10.48 2.96 -12.48
CA ASN A 32 -10.20 2.24 -13.71
C ASN A 32 -10.20 3.24 -14.89
N PRO A 33 -9.13 3.32 -15.69
CA PRO A 33 -9.07 4.26 -16.82
C PRO A 33 -10.09 3.96 -17.91
N ASP A 34 -10.48 2.69 -18.06
CA ASP A 34 -11.47 2.24 -19.05
C ASP A 34 -12.91 2.43 -18.55
N ASN A 35 -13.09 2.46 -17.23
CA ASN A 35 -14.38 2.67 -16.58
C ASN A 35 -14.23 3.51 -15.29
N PRO A 36 -14.34 4.84 -15.37
CA PRO A 36 -14.06 5.73 -14.23
C PRO A 36 -14.95 5.55 -12.99
N GLU A 37 -16.10 4.88 -13.12
CA GLU A 37 -17.01 4.55 -12.00
C GLU A 37 -16.53 3.35 -11.18
N GLU A 38 -15.56 2.59 -11.70
CA GLU A 38 -14.99 1.43 -11.02
C GLU A 38 -13.69 1.82 -10.31
N VAL A 39 -13.57 1.43 -9.05
CA VAL A 39 -12.29 1.47 -8.32
C VAL A 39 -11.55 0.17 -8.59
N ARG A 40 -10.32 0.29 -9.07
CA ARG A 40 -9.41 -0.82 -9.31
C ARG A 40 -8.22 -0.75 -8.36
N SER A 41 -7.76 -1.92 -7.94
CA SER A 41 -6.51 -2.09 -7.20
C SER A 41 -5.58 -3.07 -7.91
N ASP A 42 -4.31 -2.72 -8.01
CA ASP A 42 -3.27 -3.58 -8.55
C ASP A 42 -2.11 -3.67 -7.54
N LEU A 43 -1.61 -4.90 -7.34
CA LEU A 43 -0.43 -5.17 -6.54
C LEU A 43 0.68 -5.67 -7.47
N VAL A 44 1.71 -4.85 -7.65
CA VAL A 44 2.85 -5.17 -8.51
C VAL A 44 4.06 -5.51 -7.64
N VAL A 45 4.69 -6.65 -7.90
CA VAL A 45 5.94 -7.07 -7.23
C VAL A 45 7.08 -6.88 -8.20
N ASP A 46 8.15 -6.20 -7.78
CA ASP A 46 9.34 -6.00 -8.60
C ASP A 46 10.26 -7.23 -8.51
N PRO A 47 10.50 -7.97 -9.62
CA PRO A 47 11.34 -9.15 -9.60
C PRO A 47 12.84 -8.85 -9.43
N LEU A 48 13.27 -7.59 -9.61
CA LEU A 48 14.66 -7.17 -9.42
C LEU A 48 14.98 -6.83 -7.96
N MET A 49 13.95 -6.66 -7.13
CA MET A 49 14.08 -6.35 -5.71
C MET A 49 14.14 -7.64 -4.86
N PRO A 50 14.78 -7.61 -3.68
CA PRO A 50 14.77 -8.75 -2.77
C PRO A 50 13.33 -9.21 -2.48
N PRO A 51 13.03 -10.51 -2.60
CA PRO A 51 11.68 -11.01 -2.49
C PRO A 51 11.15 -10.83 -1.06
N ILE A 52 9.87 -10.49 -0.95
CA ILE A 52 9.13 -10.49 0.32
C ILE A 52 8.29 -11.78 0.41
N CYS A 53 8.23 -12.37 1.59
CA CYS A 53 7.32 -13.50 1.85
C CYS A 53 5.87 -13.06 1.63
N SER A 54 5.09 -13.82 0.86
CA SER A 54 3.69 -13.49 0.55
C SER A 54 2.81 -13.38 1.79
N LEU A 55 3.02 -14.24 2.80
CA LEU A 55 2.29 -14.16 4.07
C LEU A 55 2.61 -12.86 4.81
N ARG A 56 3.87 -12.43 4.77
CA ARG A 56 4.30 -11.18 5.38
C ARG A 56 3.67 -9.98 4.69
N LEU A 57 3.61 -9.99 3.35
CA LEU A 57 2.95 -8.96 2.57
C LEU A 57 1.44 -8.89 2.87
N ALA A 58 0.77 -10.04 2.98
CA ALA A 58 -0.65 -10.10 3.34
C ALA A 58 -0.94 -9.46 4.71
N HIS A 59 -0.11 -9.73 5.72
CA HIS A 59 -0.26 -9.08 7.03
C HIS A 59 -0.07 -7.56 6.96
N ILE A 60 0.93 -7.07 6.20
CA ILE A 60 1.13 -5.63 6.02
C ILE A 60 -0.10 -4.98 5.35
N LEU A 61 -0.67 -5.62 4.34
CA LEU A 61 -1.88 -5.12 3.67
C LEU A 61 -3.09 -5.11 4.61
N HIS A 62 -3.20 -6.09 5.50
CA HIS A 62 -4.24 -6.11 6.52
C HIS A 62 -4.07 -4.98 7.53
N ASP A 63 -2.85 -4.76 8.04
CA ASP A 63 -2.55 -3.64 8.94
C ASP A 63 -2.87 -2.28 8.28
N ILE A 64 -2.65 -2.15 6.97
CA ILE A 64 -3.05 -0.97 6.19
C ILE A 64 -4.57 -0.82 6.14
N ALA A 65 -5.30 -1.91 5.87
CA ALA A 65 -6.76 -1.89 5.82
C ALA A 65 -7.35 -1.46 7.18
N ASP A 66 -6.92 -2.09 8.27
CA ASP A 66 -7.35 -1.75 9.63
C ASP A 66 -7.08 -0.28 9.96
N HIS A 67 -5.93 0.26 9.53
CA HIS A 67 -5.61 1.66 9.73
C HIS A 67 -6.54 2.60 8.95
N LEU A 68 -6.82 2.30 7.68
CA LEU A 68 -7.72 3.10 6.85
C LEU A 68 -9.16 3.09 7.37
N GLU A 69 -9.66 1.94 7.82
CA GLU A 69 -10.97 1.82 8.46
C GLU A 69 -11.05 2.66 9.73
N ALA A 70 -10.00 2.62 10.56
CA ALA A 70 -9.93 3.45 11.77
C ALA A 70 -9.93 4.95 11.45
N VAL A 71 -9.21 5.39 10.41
CA VAL A 71 -9.20 6.80 9.96
C VAL A 71 -10.58 7.21 9.45
N HIS A 72 -11.22 6.39 8.61
CA HIS A 72 -12.57 6.65 8.10
C HIS A 72 -13.60 6.81 9.24
N GLY A 73 -13.51 5.97 10.28
CA GLY A 73 -14.37 6.08 11.46
C GLY A 73 -14.25 7.41 12.21
N VAL A 74 -13.14 8.15 12.03
CA VAL A 74 -12.89 9.46 12.65
C VAL A 74 -13.22 10.61 11.70
N GLU A 75 -12.78 10.53 10.45
CA GLU A 75 -12.77 11.66 9.51
C GLU A 75 -13.90 11.60 8.46
N GLY A 76 -14.54 10.44 8.28
CA GLY A 76 -15.48 10.21 7.18
C GLY A 76 -14.77 9.96 5.85
N CYS A 77 -15.42 10.31 4.73
CA CYS A 77 -14.83 10.28 3.39
C CYS A 77 -14.32 11.67 2.99
#